data_AF-A0AAX2HCW0-F1
#
_entry.id   AF-A0AAX2HCW0-F1
#
_cell.length_a   1.000
_cell.length_b   1.000
_cell.length_c   1.000
_cell.angle_alpha   90.00
_cell.angle_beta   90.00
_cell.angle_gamma   90.00
#
_symmetry.space_group_name_H-M   'P 1'
#
loop_
_entity.id
_entity.type
_entity.pdbx_description
1 polymer ?
#
loop_
_entity_poly.entity_id
_entity_poly.type
_entity_poly.pdbx_seq_one_letter_code
_entity_poly.pdbx_strand_id
1 'polypeptide(L)'
;MTYEVIVEGFVLQVEVTNCENIPPSPASWDSDWDFQGSRELEFVVVSGITYDADGVRMDASAYECYQASQLYEYQIEAELWRQIDSRPKRQRWAA
;
A
#
# COMPACT_ATOMS: atom_id res chain seq x y z
N MET A 1 -2.67 8.74 2.73
CA MET A 1 -3.88 7.89 3.06
C MET A 1 -3.41 6.76 3.96
N THR A 2 -4.08 6.48 5.08
CA THR A 2 -3.63 5.43 6.01
C THR A 2 -4.35 4.09 5.78
N TYR A 3 -3.61 3.00 5.88
CA TYR A 3 -4.06 1.63 5.72
C TYR A 3 -3.53 0.76 6.86
N GLU A 4 -4.28 -0.26 7.22
CA GLU A 4 -3.84 -1.29 8.14
C GLU A 4 -3.43 -2.51 7.31
N VAL A 5 -2.20 -2.97 7.51
CA VAL A 5 -1.61 -4.07 6.77
C VAL A 5 -1.16 -5.14 7.76
N ILE A 6 -1.64 -6.36 7.57
CA ILE A 6 -1.31 -7.50 8.42
C ILE A 6 -0.28 -8.33 7.68
N VAL A 7 0.92 -8.44 8.23
CA VAL A 7 2.03 -9.24 7.69
C VAL A 7 2.62 -10.07 8.83
N GLU A 8 3.05 -11.29 8.55
CA GLU A 8 3.57 -12.30 9.50
C GLU A 8 3.93 -11.81 10.93
N GLY A 9 2.94 -11.82 11.84
CA GLY A 9 3.16 -11.46 13.26
C GLY A 9 3.15 -9.96 13.58
N PHE A 10 2.85 -9.12 12.60
CA PHE A 10 2.72 -7.68 12.72
C PHE A 10 1.37 -7.17 12.19
N VAL A 11 0.84 -6.15 12.85
CA VAL A 11 -0.22 -5.29 12.34
C VAL A 11 0.39 -3.91 12.15
N LEU A 12 0.66 -3.54 10.90
CA LEU A 12 1.34 -2.30 10.52
C LEU A 12 0.33 -1.23 10.12
N GLN A 13 0.52 -0.03 10.63
CA GLN A 13 -0.16 1.17 10.15
C GLN A 13 0.72 1.84 9.10
N VAL A 14 0.25 1.82 7.86
CA VAL A 14 1.00 2.27 6.70
C VAL A 14 0.35 3.52 6.12
N GLU A 15 1.15 4.55 5.90
CA GLU A 15 0.72 5.76 5.22
C GLU A 15 1.23 5.75 3.78
N VAL A 16 0.30 5.78 2.83
CA VAL A 16 0.60 5.97 1.41
C VAL A 16 0.81 7.46 1.14
N THR A 17 2.01 7.80 0.67
CA THR A 17 2.46 9.16 0.33
C THR A 17 2.20 9.49 -1.14
N ASN A 18 2.41 8.53 -2.03
CA ASN A 18 2.12 8.65 -3.46
C ASN A 18 1.40 7.39 -3.97
N CYS A 19 0.45 7.56 -4.88
CA CYS A 19 -0.31 6.49 -5.48
C CYS A 19 -0.71 6.88 -6.90
N GLU A 20 0.00 6.34 -7.87
CA GLU A 20 -0.30 6.48 -9.30
C GLU A 20 -0.95 5.20 -9.80
N ASN A 21 -2.13 5.31 -10.41
CA ASN A 21 -2.86 4.17 -10.96
C ASN A 21 -3.59 4.61 -12.23
N ILE A 22 -2.80 4.80 -13.29
CA ILE A 22 -3.27 5.21 -14.61
C ILE A 22 -3.47 3.95 -15.45
N PRO A 23 -4.70 3.63 -15.86
CA PRO A 23 -4.94 2.46 -16.69
C PRO A 23 -4.32 2.65 -18.08
N PRO A 24 -3.89 1.57 -18.75
CA PRO A 24 -3.48 1.63 -20.15
C PRO A 24 -4.60 2.19 -21.03
N SER A 25 -4.22 3.05 -21.97
CA SER A 25 -5.08 3.58 -23.03
C SER A 25 -4.46 3.27 -24.39
N PRO A 26 -4.64 2.05 -24.91
CA PRO A 26 -4.02 1.61 -26.18
C PRO A 26 -4.48 2.40 -27.41
N ALA A 27 -5.59 3.14 -27.28
CA ALA A 27 -6.16 3.97 -28.33
C ALA A 27 -5.73 5.45 -28.23
N SER A 28 -4.94 5.83 -27.23
CA SER A 28 -4.36 7.18 -27.12
C SER A 28 -3.29 7.37 -28.19
N TRP A 29 -3.28 8.55 -28.80
CA TRP A 29 -2.19 9.03 -29.66
C TRP A 29 -1.46 10.23 -29.04
N ASP A 30 -1.79 10.59 -27.80
CA ASP A 30 -1.24 11.75 -27.11
C ASP A 30 0.20 11.48 -26.63
N SER A 31 0.51 10.23 -26.25
CA SER A 31 1.86 9.78 -25.86
C SER A 31 1.99 8.26 -26.00
N ASP A 32 3.14 7.78 -26.48
CA ASP A 32 3.46 6.34 -26.53
C ASP A 32 3.41 5.68 -25.14
N TRP A 33 3.61 6.45 -24.07
CA TRP A 33 3.55 5.99 -22.68
C TRP A 33 2.12 5.70 -22.20
N ASP A 34 1.12 6.39 -22.75
CA ASP A 34 -0.29 6.18 -22.41
C ASP A 34 -0.77 4.79 -22.82
N PHE A 35 -0.09 4.17 -23.80
CA PHE A 35 -0.43 2.83 -24.29
C PHE A 35 -0.33 1.77 -23.18
N GLN A 36 0.66 1.89 -22.29
CA GLN A 36 0.93 0.90 -21.23
C GLN A 36 0.28 1.28 -19.89
N GLY A 37 -0.01 2.57 -19.68
CA GLY A 37 -0.42 3.07 -18.37
C GLY A 37 0.73 3.04 -17.37
N SER A 38 0.44 3.38 -16.12
CA SER A 38 1.43 3.42 -15.04
C SER A 38 0.78 3.05 -13.71
N ARG A 39 1.54 2.34 -12.88
CA ARG A 39 1.12 1.96 -11.54
C ARG A 39 2.31 2.04 -10.60
N GLU A 40 2.29 3.01 -9.70
CA GLU A 40 3.36 3.28 -8.75
C GLU A 40 2.77 3.55 -7.36
N LEU A 41 3.45 3.07 -6.33
CA LEU A 41 3.04 3.23 -4.94
C LEU A 41 4.24 3.59 -4.09
N GLU A 42 4.12 4.68 -3.32
CA GLU A 42 5.07 5.03 -2.29
C GLU A 42 4.37 5.06 -0.93
N PHE A 43 5.00 4.46 0.07
CA PHE A 43 4.43 4.37 1.41
C PHE A 43 5.49 4.39 2.51
N VAL A 44 5.03 4.71 3.71
CA VAL A 44 5.84 4.73 4.94
C VAL A 44 5.09 3.98 6.03
N VAL A 45 5.80 3.11 6.75
CA VAL A 45 5.25 2.45 7.95
C VAL A 45 5.37 3.43 9.12
N VAL A 46 4.24 3.85 9.67
CA VAL A 46 4.18 4.90 10.72
C VAL A 46 4.22 4.28 12.11
N SER A 47 3.51 3.18 12.29
CA SER A 47 3.47 2.44 13.54
C SER A 47 3.16 0.98 13.25
N GLY A 48 3.37 0.14 14.24
CA GLY A 48 3.13 -1.29 14.11
C GLY A 48 2.89 -1.91 15.46
N ILE A 49 2.28 -3.07 15.43
CA ILE A 49 1.98 -3.86 16.61
C ILE A 49 2.50 -5.25 16.34
N THR A 50 3.24 -5.78 17.30
CA THR A 50 3.79 -7.13 17.26
C THR A 50 3.18 -7.99 18.37
N TYR A 51 3.48 -9.28 18.36
CA TYR A 51 3.04 -10.23 19.38
C TYR A 51 4.26 -10.92 19.98
N ASP A 52 4.30 -11.01 21.31
CA ASP A 52 5.34 -11.78 21.99
C ASP A 52 5.10 -13.30 21.88
N ALA A 53 5.98 -14.09 22.50
CA ALA A 53 5.87 -15.55 22.49
C ALA A 53 4.61 -16.09 23.20
N ASP A 54 3.99 -15.28 24.06
CA ASP A 54 2.75 -15.59 24.78
C ASP A 54 1.51 -15.08 24.02
N GLY A 55 1.70 -14.45 22.84
CA GLY A 55 0.65 -13.90 22.00
C GLY A 55 0.09 -12.56 22.50
N VAL A 56 0.79 -11.89 23.42
CA VAL A 56 0.39 -10.59 23.95
C VAL A 56 0.74 -9.50 22.96
N ARG A 57 -0.23 -8.62 22.71
CA ARG A 57 -0.11 -7.48 21.81
C ARG A 57 0.84 -6.44 22.40
N MET A 58 1.90 -6.09 21.67
CA MET A 58 2.88 -5.08 22.05
C MET A 58 3.07 -4.08 20.91
N ASP A 59 3.38 -2.83 21.25
CA ASP A 59 3.74 -1.84 20.24
C ASP A 59 5.12 -2.18 19.67
N ALA A 60 5.21 -2.24 18.34
CA ALA A 60 6.49 -2.41 17.66
C ALA A 60 7.29 -1.11 17.79
N SER A 61 8.56 -1.24 18.16
CA SER A 61 9.49 -0.12 18.17
C SER A 61 9.68 0.46 16.76
N ALA A 62 10.17 1.69 16.66
CA ALA A 62 10.48 2.31 15.38
C ALA A 62 11.50 1.48 14.56
N TYR A 63 12.45 0.83 15.24
CA TYR A 63 13.42 -0.04 14.58
C TYR A 63 12.77 -1.32 14.02
N GLU A 64 11.86 -1.94 14.76
CA GLU A 64 11.11 -3.12 14.29
C GLU A 64 10.19 -2.76 13.13
N CYS A 65 9.52 -1.61 13.18
CA CYS A 65 8.72 -1.10 12.07
C CYS A 65 9.57 -0.88 10.80
N TYR A 66 10.77 -0.31 10.96
CA TYR A 66 11.70 -0.13 9.84
C TYR A 66 12.18 -1.47 9.27
N GLN A 67 12.55 -2.43 10.13
CA GLN A 67 12.95 -3.76 9.68
C GLN A 67 11.79 -4.48 8.95
N ALA A 68 10.57 -4.39 9.49
CA ALA A 68 9.38 -4.96 8.87
C ALA A 68 9.08 -4.30 7.52
N SER A 69 9.27 -2.98 7.38
CA SER A 69 9.03 -2.29 6.11
C SER A 69 9.97 -2.75 5.01
N GLN A 70 11.23 -3.06 5.35
CA GLN A 70 12.23 -3.55 4.41
C GLN A 70 12.03 -5.04 4.10
N LEU A 71 11.73 -5.84 5.11
CA LEU A 71 11.60 -7.30 4.95
C LEU A 71 10.32 -7.69 4.20
N TYR A 72 9.22 -6.98 4.46
CA TYR A 72 7.89 -7.29 3.96
C TYR A 72 7.39 -6.29 2.91
N GLU A 73 8.27 -5.50 2.31
CA GLU A 73 7.94 -4.44 1.33
C GLU A 73 6.92 -4.92 0.28
N TYR A 74 7.22 -6.02 -0.42
CA TYR A 74 6.34 -6.57 -1.45
C TYR A 74 4.98 -7.06 -0.92
N GLN A 75 4.95 -7.62 0.30
CA GLN A 75 3.69 -8.07 0.90
C GLN A 75 2.83 -6.87 1.30
N ILE A 76 3.47 -5.84 1.85
CA ILE A 76 2.81 -4.60 2.21
C ILE A 76 2.24 -3.94 0.96
N GLU A 77 3.03 -3.82 -0.11
CA GLU A 77 2.59 -3.24 -1.37
C GLU A 77 1.40 -4.00 -1.97
N ALA A 78 1.47 -5.34 -2.01
CA ALA A 78 0.39 -6.18 -2.53
C ALA A 78 -0.92 -6.00 -1.75
N GLU A 79 -0.85 -5.96 -0.42
CA GLU A 79 -2.03 -5.72 0.42
C GLU A 79 -2.57 -4.29 0.27
N LEU A 80 -1.70 -3.29 0.15
CA LEU A 80 -2.12 -1.92 -0.12
C LEU A 80 -2.87 -1.84 -1.45
N TRP A 81 -2.35 -2.47 -2.51
CA TRP A 81 -3.01 -2.50 -3.79
C TRP A 81 -4.36 -3.21 -3.75
N ARG A 82 -4.46 -4.34 -3.04
CA ARG A 82 -5.72 -5.04 -2.82
C ARG A 82 -6.75 -4.13 -2.12
N GLN A 83 -6.33 -3.36 -1.13
CA GLN A 83 -7.20 -2.41 -0.43
C GLN A 83 -7.58 -1.20 -1.29
N ILE A 84 -6.66 -0.70 -2.13
CA ILE A 84 -6.92 0.41 -3.07
C ILE A 84 -7.89 -0.03 -4.16
N ASP A 85 -7.73 -1.22 -4.73
CA ASP A 85 -8.56 -1.74 -5.83
C ASP A 85 -9.96 -2.15 -5.35
N SER A 86 -10.06 -2.64 -4.11
CA SER A 86 -11.35 -3.00 -3.50
C SER A 86 -12.16 -1.78 -3.06
N ARG A 87 -11.54 -0.61 -2.92
CA ARG A 87 -12.29 0.63 -2.70
C ARG A 87 -13.09 0.93 -3.97
N PRO A 88 -14.44 0.96 -3.91
CA PRO A 88 -15.22 1.33 -5.07
C PRO A 88 -14.80 2.74 -5.48
N LYS A 89 -14.24 2.87 -6.70
CA LYS A 89 -14.01 4.16 -7.33
C LYS A 89 -15.34 4.91 -7.22
N ARG A 90 -15.39 5.96 -6.39
CA ARG A 90 -16.45 6.96 -6.49
C ARG A 90 -16.32 7.54 -7.89
N GLN A 91 -16.99 6.92 -8.86
CA GLN A 91 -17.10 7.46 -10.20
C GLN A 91 -17.83 8.79 -10.03
N ARG A 92 -17.08 9.89 -10.02
CA ARG A 92 -17.62 11.17 -10.42
C ARG A 92 -17.88 11.02 -11.91
N TRP A 93 -19.08 10.59 -12.26
CA TRP A 93 -19.65 10.83 -13.58
C TRP A 93 -19.74 12.35 -13.66
N ALA A 94 -18.74 12.99 -14.28
CA ALA A 94 -18.91 14.35 -14.77
C ALA A 94 -19.94 14.25 -15.90
N ALA A 95 -21.11 14.81 -15.63
CA ALA A 95 -22.21 14.96 -16.57
C ALA A 95 -21.86 15.95 -17.69
#